data_AF-B6WRQ2-F1
#
_entry.id   AF-B6WRQ2-F1
#
_cell.length_a   1.000
_cell.length_b   1.000
_cell.length_c   1.000
_cell.angle_alpha   90.00
_cell.angle_beta   90.00
_cell.angle_gamma   90.00
#
_symmetry.space_group_name_H-M   'P 1'
#
loop_
_entity.id
_entity.type
_entity.pdbx_description
1 polymer ?
#
loop_
_entity_poly.entity_id
_entity_poly.type
_entity_poly.pdbx_seq_one_letter_code
_entity_poly.pdbx_strand_id
1 'polypeptide(L)'
;MNPTQYMYLGPNRPFGLPLVTRAIFRGDPEKTFPQLSALFEQHKELRTLFVPVAELATSRMLLTMQGTALHNAYAAIKSASAKARK
;
A
#
# COMPACT_ATOMS: atom_id res chain seq x y z
N MET A 1 -13.62 0.63 20.82
CA MET A 1 -12.37 0.36 20.10
C MET A 1 -12.24 1.39 19.00
N ASN A 2 -11.15 2.17 18.96
CA ASN A 2 -10.90 3.07 17.83
C ASN A 2 -10.78 2.22 16.55
N PRO A 3 -11.49 2.57 15.47
CA PRO A 3 -11.33 1.82 14.23
C PRO A 3 -9.88 1.97 13.77
N THR A 4 -9.19 0.84 13.57
CA THR A 4 -7.82 0.82 13.06
C THR A 4 -7.79 1.55 11.72
N GLN A 5 -7.10 2.68 11.68
CA GLN A 5 -6.92 3.43 10.46
C GLN A 5 -5.64 2.96 9.78
N TYR A 6 -5.71 2.78 8.47
CA TYR A 6 -4.55 2.44 7.65
C TYR A 6 -4.24 3.60 6.72
N MET A 7 -2.95 3.88 6.53
CA MET A 7 -2.48 4.78 5.49
C MET A 7 -1.78 4.00 4.39
N TYR A 8 -2.15 4.28 3.15
CA TYR A 8 -1.48 3.73 1.99
C TYR A 8 -0.20 4.53 1.69
N LEU A 9 0.94 3.85 1.72
CA LEU A 9 2.26 4.44 1.44
C LEU A 9 2.81 4.06 0.05
N GLY A 10 2.01 3.41 -0.79
CA GLY A 10 2.44 2.97 -2.11
C GLY A 10 2.38 4.04 -3.21
N PRO A 11 2.76 3.67 -4.45
CA PRO A 11 2.73 4.57 -5.60
C PRO A 11 1.30 5.01 -5.96
N ASN A 12 1.19 6.16 -6.62
CA ASN A 12 -0.10 6.66 -7.14
C ASN A 12 -0.64 5.76 -8.25
N ARG A 13 -1.95 5.51 -8.20
CA ARG A 13 -2.74 4.74 -9.16
C ARG A 13 -2.11 3.39 -9.54
N PRO A 14 -1.77 2.53 -8.56
CA PRO A 14 -1.23 1.21 -8.83
C PRO A 14 -2.28 0.38 -9.59
N PHE A 15 -1.87 -0.28 -10.67
CA PHE A 15 -2.75 -1.15 -11.48
C PHE A 15 -4.02 -0.44 -12.00
N GLY A 16 -3.99 0.88 -12.15
CA GLY A 16 -5.16 1.67 -12.56
C GLY A 16 -6.19 1.95 -11.46
N LEU A 17 -5.95 1.50 -10.22
CA LEU A 17 -6.82 1.81 -9.09
C LEU A 17 -6.82 3.31 -8.77
N PRO A 18 -7.92 3.89 -8.26
CA PRO A 18 -7.97 5.28 -7.79
C PRO A 18 -7.30 5.45 -6.40
N LEU A 19 -6.17 4.78 -6.15
CA LEU A 19 -5.38 4.95 -4.93
C LEU A 19 -4.38 6.09 -5.09
N VAL A 20 -4.28 6.92 -4.06
CA VAL A 20 -3.31 8.02 -3.98
C VAL A 20 -2.39 7.81 -2.79
N THR A 21 -1.12 8.14 -2.95
CA THR A 21 -0.12 8.08 -1.89
C THR A 21 -0.63 8.90 -0.69
N ARG A 22 -0.55 8.32 0.52
CA ARG A 22 -1.09 8.85 1.78
C ARG A 22 -2.62 8.83 1.90
N ALA A 23 -3.33 8.05 1.09
CA ALA A 23 -4.76 7.80 1.31
C ALA A 23 -4.98 7.13 2.68
N ILE A 24 -5.99 7.60 3.42
CA ILE A 24 -6.35 7.07 4.74
C ILE A 24 -7.63 6.25 4.61
N PHE A 25 -7.58 5.03 5.13
CA PHE A 25 -8.66 4.06 5.20
C PHE A 25 -9.15 3.96 6.64
N ARG A 26 -10.46 4.04 6.84
CA ARG A 26 -11.10 3.79 8.14
C ARG A 26 -11.52 2.33 8.16
N GLY A 27 -10.75 1.48 8.85
CA GLY A 27 -10.93 0.02 8.84
C GLY A 27 -10.21 -0.66 7.67
N ASP A 28 -10.64 -1.89 7.36
CA ASP A 28 -9.96 -2.73 6.37
C ASP A 28 -10.01 -2.12 4.96
N PRO A 29 -8.87 -1.99 4.26
CA PRO A 29 -8.83 -1.43 2.90
C PRO A 29 -9.72 -2.18 1.91
N GLU A 30 -9.86 -3.50 2.09
CA GLU A 30 -10.69 -4.39 1.26
C GLU A 30 -12.19 -4.07 1.37
N LYS A 31 -12.64 -3.51 2.50
CA LYS A 31 -14.04 -3.07 2.66
C LYS A 31 -14.33 -1.79 1.89
N THR A 32 -13.32 -0.91 1.72
CA THR A 32 -13.45 0.31 0.92
C THR A 32 -13.27 0.03 -0.57
N PHE A 33 -12.30 -0.83 -0.92
CA PHE A 33 -12.04 -1.24 -2.29
C PHE A 33 -12.00 -2.77 -2.39
N PRO A 34 -13.13 -3.43 -2.68
CA PRO A 34 -13.18 -4.90 -2.78
C PRO A 34 -12.21 -5.49 -3.81
N GLN A 35 -11.93 -4.72 -4.87
CA GLN A 35 -10.93 -5.03 -5.89
C GLN A 35 -9.48 -5.14 -5.35
N LEU A 36 -9.21 -4.67 -4.12
CA LEU A 36 -7.93 -4.89 -3.45
C LEU A 36 -7.72 -6.33 -3.02
N SER A 37 -8.77 -7.09 -2.68
CA SER A 37 -8.61 -8.47 -2.23
C SER A 37 -7.93 -9.33 -3.30
N ALA A 38 -8.40 -9.26 -4.55
CA ALA A 38 -7.77 -9.95 -5.68
C ALA A 38 -6.33 -9.47 -5.94
N LEU A 39 -6.07 -8.17 -5.79
CA LEU A 39 -4.73 -7.61 -5.97
C LEU A 39 -3.78 -7.99 -4.82
N PHE A 40 -4.28 -8.17 -3.60
CA PHE A 40 -3.47 -8.67 -2.48
C PHE A 40 -3.11 -10.14 -2.63
N GLU A 41 -3.98 -10.95 -3.26
CA GLU A 41 -3.68 -12.32 -3.61
C GLU A 41 -2.58 -12.40 -4.69
N GLN A 42 -2.67 -11.55 -5.70
CA GLN A 42 -1.69 -11.48 -6.80
C GLN A 42 -0.37 -10.80 -6.40
N HIS A 43 -0.44 -9.78 -5.56
CA HIS A 43 0.67 -8.92 -5.16
C HIS A 43 0.64 -8.70 -3.64
N LYS A 44 1.18 -9.67 -2.90
CA LYS A 44 1.24 -9.62 -1.42
C LYS A 44 1.99 -8.38 -0.91
N GLU A 45 2.93 -7.86 -1.69
CA GLU A 45 3.68 -6.65 -1.41
C GLU A 45 2.79 -5.40 -1.33
N LEU A 46 1.68 -5.38 -2.07
CA LEU A 46 0.72 -4.28 -2.05
C LEU A 46 0.08 -4.16 -0.68
N ARG A 47 -0.21 -5.29 -0.02
CA ARG A 47 -0.77 -5.33 1.33
C ARG A 47 0.19 -4.69 2.34
N THR A 48 1.50 -4.92 2.19
CA THR A 48 2.54 -4.35 3.07
C THR A 48 2.59 -2.81 3.01
N LEU A 49 2.07 -2.20 1.94
CA LEU A 49 2.01 -0.74 1.77
C LEU A 49 0.83 -0.09 2.51
N PHE A 50 -0.08 -0.88 3.09
CA PHE A 50 -1.15 -0.41 3.98
C PHE A 50 -0.68 -0.51 5.43
N VAL A 51 -0.21 0.60 5.96
CA VAL A 51 0.39 0.63 7.30
C VAL A 51 -0.59 1.21 8.32
N PRO A 52 -0.67 0.67 9.54
CA PRO A 52 -1.46 1.30 10.60
C PRO A 52 -0.99 2.74 10.84
N VAL A 53 -1.93 3.68 11.00
CA VAL A 53 -1.60 5.08 11.31
C VAL A 53 -0.82 5.20 12.63
N ALA A 54 -1.03 4.28 13.58
CA ALA A 54 -0.28 4.20 14.82
C ALA A 54 1.23 3.95 14.60
N GLU A 55 1.62 3.27 13.52
CA GLU A 55 3.00 2.89 13.21
C GLU A 55 3.61 3.75 12.09
N LEU A 56 2.92 4.81 11.69
CA LEU A 56 3.25 5.61 10.52
C LEU A 56 4.68 6.17 10.55
N ALA A 57 5.13 6.65 11.70
CA ALA A 57 6.47 7.22 11.85
C ALA A 57 7.55 6.18 11.49
N THR A 58 7.44 4.98 12.04
CA THR A 58 8.33 3.85 11.76
C THR A 58 8.23 3.42 10.30
N SER A 59 7.02 3.26 9.77
CA SER A 59 6.84 2.88 8.36
C SER A 59 7.44 3.91 7.40
N ARG A 60 7.30 5.22 7.67
CA ARG A 60 7.90 6.25 6.84
C ARG A 60 9.42 6.19 6.86
N MET A 61 10.02 5.98 8.04
CA MET A 61 11.46 5.78 8.16
C MET A 61 11.91 4.57 7.33
N LEU A 62 11.22 3.43 7.47
CA LEU A 62 11.53 2.22 6.70
C LEU A 62 11.40 2.44 5.19
N LEU A 63 10.37 3.15 4.73
CA LEU A 63 10.18 3.46 3.31
C LEU A 63 11.36 4.26 2.72
N THR A 64 11.97 5.15 3.51
CA THR A 64 13.12 5.96 3.09
C THR A 64 14.44 5.20 3.12
N MET A 65 14.56 4.16 3.96
CA MET A 65 15.77 3.34 4.03
C MET A 65 15.77 2.30 2.90
N GLN A 66 16.77 2.38 2.02
CA GLN A 66 16.94 1.42 0.93
C GLN A 66 17.20 0.01 1.49
N GLY A 67 16.62 -1.00 0.84
CA GLY A 67 16.77 -2.40 1.23
C GLY A 67 15.80 -2.89 2.30
N THR A 68 14.98 -2.02 2.91
CA THR A 68 13.94 -2.47 3.83
C THR A 68 12.81 -3.19 3.09
N ALA A 69 12.07 -4.05 3.80
CA ALA A 69 10.92 -4.75 3.24
C ALA A 69 9.88 -3.78 2.64
N LEU A 70 9.65 -2.63 3.29
CA LEU A 70 8.67 -1.64 2.82
C LEU A 70 9.16 -0.88 1.58
N HIS A 71 10.45 -0.53 1.53
CA HIS A 71 11.06 0.06 0.34
C HIS A 71 11.00 -0.89 -0.86
N ASN A 72 11.35 -2.16 -0.64
CA ASN A 72 11.31 -3.19 -1.68
C ASN A 72 9.88 -3.46 -2.16
N ALA A 73 8.90 -3.50 -1.24
CA ALA A 73 7.49 -3.62 -1.58
C ALA A 73 7.02 -2.45 -2.44
N TYR A 74 7.40 -1.22 -2.09
CA TYR A 74 7.08 -0.03 -2.89
C TYR A 74 7.65 -0.14 -4.31
N ALA A 75 8.93 -0.50 -4.44
CA ALA A 75 9.60 -0.66 -5.72
C ALA A 75 8.96 -1.78 -6.57
N ALA A 76 8.62 -2.91 -5.95
CA ALA A 76 7.97 -4.05 -6.61
C ALA A 76 6.59 -3.64 -7.16
N ILE A 77 5.74 -3.00 -6.36
CA ILE A 77 4.41 -2.54 -6.81
C ILE A 77 4.52 -1.45 -7.87
N LYS A 78 5.47 -0.53 -7.76
CA LYS A 78 5.70 0.48 -8.79
C LYS A 78 6.08 -0.17 -10.13
N SER A 79 6.96 -1.17 -10.10
CA SER A 79 7.38 -1.92 -11.29
C SER A 79 6.23 -2.76 -11.87
N ALA A 80 5.52 -3.51 -11.04
CA ALA A 80 4.38 -4.33 -11.45
C ALA A 80 3.25 -3.47 -12.04
N SER A 81 2.93 -2.36 -11.40
CA SER A 81 1.94 -1.40 -11.92
C SER A 81 2.37 -0.77 -13.23
N ALA A 82 3.67 -0.51 -13.45
CA ALA A 82 4.16 0.02 -14.71
C ALA A 82 4.04 -1.01 -15.83
N LYS A 83 4.31 -2.30 -15.55
CA LYS A 83 4.12 -3.41 -16.50
C LYS A 83 2.65 -3.59 -16.87
N ALA A 84 1.74 -3.54 -15.90
CA ALA A 84 0.31 -3.70 -16.14
C ALA A 84 -0.32 -2.55 -16.95
N ARG A 85 0.39 -1.42 -17.11
CA ARG A 85 -0.04 -0.26 -17.89
C ARG A 85 0.44 -0.29 -19.35
N LYS A 86 1.39 -1.17 -19.68
CA LYS A 86 1.94 -1.37 -21.03
C LYS A 86 1.21 -2.51 -21.71
#